data_AF-A0A0C9YJX0-F1
#
_entry.id   AF-A0A0C9YJX0-F1
#
_cell.length_a   1.000
_cell.length_b   1.000
_cell.length_c   1.000
_cell.angle_alpha   90.00
_cell.angle_beta   90.00
_cell.angle_gamma   90.00
#
_symmetry.space_group_name_H-M   'P 1'
#
loop_
_entity.id
_entity.type
_entity.pdbx_description
1 polymer ?
#
loop_
_entity_poly.entity_id
_entity_poly.type
_entity_poly.pdbx_seq_one_letter_code
_entity_poly.pdbx_strand_id
1 'polypeptide(L)'
;MSAAATDPFSFKLWPLTKEWTCVELLGLKASHCILPLPMYDLAGNLIRPSAYCCSLQGAIVEVHFTLSHWGIASAKRDVYGRVIQLICILMPPAPTSVTTRKRKLALHIKDDDSPSRKTVKV
;
A
#
# COMPACT_ATOMS: atom_id res chain seq x y z
N MET A 1 9.29 22.76 -27.10
CA MET A 1 9.45 21.38 -26.59
C MET A 1 8.19 21.03 -25.82
N SER A 2 7.27 20.26 -26.42
CA SER A 2 6.02 19.86 -25.77
C SER A 2 6.34 18.80 -24.72
N ALA A 3 6.01 19.06 -23.45
CA ALA A 3 6.02 18.01 -22.43
C ALA A 3 5.05 16.92 -22.88
N ALA A 4 5.57 15.73 -23.22
CA ALA A 4 4.73 14.59 -23.51
C ALA A 4 3.89 14.31 -22.26
N ALA A 5 2.56 14.38 -22.37
CA ALA A 5 1.66 14.07 -21.27
C ALA A 5 1.95 12.63 -20.81
N THR A 6 2.48 12.48 -19.60
CA THR A 6 2.77 11.17 -19.02
C THR A 6 1.46 10.45 -18.78
N ASP A 7 1.29 9.30 -19.42
CA ASP A 7 0.13 8.42 -19.20
C ASP A 7 0.06 8.00 -17.71
N PRO A 8 -1.00 8.37 -16.97
CA PRO A 8 -1.14 8.08 -15.55
C PRO A 8 -1.33 6.59 -15.23
N PHE A 9 -1.61 5.76 -16.24
CA PHE A 9 -1.77 4.30 -16.10
C PHE A 9 -0.51 3.52 -16.48
N SER A 10 0.53 4.22 -16.93
CA SER A 10 1.79 3.61 -17.33
C SER A 10 2.45 2.87 -16.17
N PHE A 11 2.98 1.67 -16.45
CA PHE A 11 3.75 0.87 -15.50
C PHE A 11 4.99 1.57 -14.94
N LYS A 12 5.48 2.61 -15.63
CA LYS A 12 6.60 3.44 -15.18
C LYS A 12 6.29 4.21 -13.89
N LEU A 13 5.01 4.44 -13.58
CA LEU A 13 4.56 5.17 -12.39
C LEU A 13 4.11 4.23 -11.26
N TRP A 14 4.30 2.91 -11.42
CA TRP A 14 3.86 1.95 -10.43
C TRP A 14 4.75 2.01 -9.19
N PRO A 15 4.19 1.91 -7.97
CA PRO A 15 4.93 2.05 -6.73
C PRO A 15 5.65 0.73 -6.42
N LEU A 16 6.77 0.49 -7.11
CA LEU A 16 7.62 -0.67 -6.88
C LEU A 16 8.57 -0.39 -5.71
N THR A 17 8.57 -1.27 -4.71
CA THR A 17 9.40 -1.11 -3.50
C THR A 17 10.76 -1.81 -3.59
N LYS A 18 10.92 -2.76 -4.53
CA LYS A 18 12.11 -3.61 -4.65
C LYS A 18 12.74 -3.48 -6.02
N GLU A 19 14.06 -3.33 -6.06
CA GLU A 19 14.82 -3.11 -7.29
C GLU A 19 14.75 -4.29 -8.27
N TRP A 20 14.79 -5.54 -7.78
CA TRP A 20 14.66 -6.72 -8.64
C TRP A 20 13.31 -6.78 -9.36
N THR A 21 12.23 -6.32 -8.73
CA THR A 21 10.90 -6.25 -9.35
C THR A 21 10.87 -5.22 -10.49
N CYS A 22 11.62 -4.12 -10.37
CA CYS A 22 11.79 -3.16 -11.46
C CYS A 22 12.50 -3.78 -12.66
N VAL A 23 13.57 -4.55 -12.41
CA VAL A 23 14.33 -5.23 -13.48
C VAL A 23 13.48 -6.24 -14.22
N GLU A 24 12.74 -7.09 -13.51
CA GLU A 24 11.84 -8.07 -14.12
C GLU A 24 10.73 -7.39 -14.95
N LEU A 25 10.11 -6.34 -14.41
CA LEU A 25 9.06 -5.61 -15.11
C LEU A 25 9.59 -4.94 -16.39
N LEU A 26 10.81 -4.39 -16.36
CA LEU A 26 11.47 -3.84 -17.54
C LEU A 26 11.80 -4.93 -18.57
N GLY A 27 12.19 -6.12 -18.12
CA GLY A 27 12.42 -7.28 -18.98
C GLY A 27 11.15 -7.71 -19.73
N LEU A 28 9.99 -7.69 -19.06
CA LEU A 28 8.70 -8.04 -19.66
C LEU A 28 8.26 -7.09 -20.78
N LYS A 29 8.68 -5.82 -20.73
CA LYS A 29 8.31 -4.81 -21.73
C LYS A 29 8.73 -5.18 -23.16
N ALA A 30 9.79 -5.98 -23.32
CA ALA A 30 10.27 -6.38 -24.64
C ALA A 30 9.33 -7.36 -25.35
N SER A 31 8.58 -8.17 -24.59
CA SER A 31 7.76 -9.26 -25.10
C SER A 31 6.27 -9.12 -24.80
N HIS A 32 5.88 -8.27 -23.84
CA HIS A 32 4.51 -8.17 -23.35
C HIS A 32 4.03 -6.71 -23.29
N CYS A 33 2.72 -6.54 -23.47
CA CYS A 33 2.04 -5.30 -23.12
C CYS A 33 1.66 -5.34 -21.64
N ILE A 34 2.26 -4.45 -20.84
CA ILE A 34 1.99 -4.36 -19.40
C ILE A 34 0.78 -3.45 -19.20
N LEU A 35 -0.33 -4.03 -18.79
CA LEU A 35 -1.58 -3.33 -18.48
C LEU A 35 -1.83 -3.36 -16.97
N PRO A 36 -2.26 -2.26 -16.35
CA PRO A 36 -2.66 -2.27 -14.96
C PRO A 36 -3.94 -3.06 -14.76
N LEU A 37 -4.06 -3.72 -13.62
CA LEU A 37 -5.31 -4.37 -13.21
C LEU A 37 -6.38 -3.28 -12.94
N PRO A 38 -7.52 -3.29 -13.63
CA PRO A 38 -8.57 -2.29 -13.40
C PRO A 38 -9.04 -2.30 -11.94
N MET A 39 -9.07 -1.11 -11.34
CA MET A 39 -9.48 -0.95 -9.95
C MET A 39 -10.38 0.27 -9.82
N TYR A 40 -11.50 0.14 -9.12
CA TYR A 40 -12.52 1.18 -9.00
C TYR A 40 -12.71 1.63 -7.56
N ASP A 41 -12.90 2.93 -7.37
CA ASP A 41 -13.29 3.52 -6.08
C ASP A 41 -14.78 3.32 -5.78
N LEU A 42 -15.23 3.82 -4.61
CA LEU A 42 -16.63 3.76 -4.18
C LEU A 42 -17.60 4.47 -5.14
N ALA A 43 -17.11 5.43 -5.92
CA ALA A 43 -17.88 6.17 -6.91
C ALA A 43 -17.80 5.54 -8.31
N GLY A 44 -17.13 4.40 -8.45
CA GLY A 44 -16.94 3.70 -9.73
C GLY A 44 -15.89 4.35 -10.63
N ASN A 45 -15.05 5.24 -10.12
CA ASN A 45 -13.96 5.84 -10.90
C ASN A 45 -12.73 4.93 -10.89
N LEU A 46 -12.03 4.90 -12.02
CA LEU A 46 -10.80 4.13 -12.16
C LEU A 46 -9.68 4.76 -11.30
N ILE A 47 -9.13 3.96 -10.40
CA ILE A 47 -8.01 4.32 -9.54
C ILE A 47 -6.71 4.19 -10.32
N ARG A 48 -5.82 5.15 -10.14
CA ARG A 48 -4.49 5.14 -10.75
C ARG A 48 -3.60 4.08 -10.08
N PRO A 49 -2.77 3.34 -10.83
CA PRO A 49 -1.88 2.32 -10.26
C PRO A 49 -0.94 2.83 -9.17
N SER A 50 -0.51 4.09 -9.25
CA SER A 50 0.30 4.76 -8.22
C SER A 50 -0.35 4.79 -6.84
N ALA A 51 -1.68 4.70 -6.75
CA ALA A 51 -2.45 4.72 -5.51
C ALA A 51 -2.86 3.33 -5.01
N TYR A 52 -2.66 2.25 -5.78
CA TYR A 52 -3.17 0.91 -5.44
C TYR A 52 -2.77 0.45 -4.03
N CYS A 53 -1.49 0.62 -3.67
CA CYS A 53 -1.00 0.19 -2.36
C CYS A 53 -1.77 0.89 -1.21
N CYS A 54 -1.84 2.22 -1.24
CA CYS A 54 -2.52 3.00 -0.22
C CYS A 54 -4.03 2.78 -0.21
N SER A 55 -4.64 2.56 -1.38
CA SER A 55 -6.08 2.37 -1.51
C SER A 55 -6.55 0.95 -1.13
N LEU A 56 -5.73 -0.08 -1.32
CA LEU A 56 -6.07 -1.47 -1.01
C LEU A 56 -5.71 -1.88 0.41
N GLN A 57 -4.65 -1.32 0.97
CA GLN A 57 -4.14 -1.77 2.26
C GLN A 57 -5.15 -1.47 3.38
N GLY A 58 -5.81 -2.51 3.87
CA GLY A 58 -6.83 -2.40 4.92
C GLY A 58 -8.24 -2.04 4.40
N ALA A 59 -8.43 -1.96 3.08
CA ALA A 59 -9.75 -1.78 2.48
C ALA A 59 -10.52 -3.10 2.40
N ILE A 60 -11.85 -3.01 2.39
CA ILE A 60 -12.73 -4.12 2.01
C ILE A 60 -13.04 -3.94 0.53
N VAL A 61 -12.84 -4.99 -0.25
CA VAL A 61 -12.96 -4.95 -1.71
C VAL A 61 -13.79 -6.11 -2.23
N GLU A 62 -14.46 -5.87 -3.35
CA GLU A 62 -15.03 -6.87 -4.23
C GLU A 62 -14.00 -7.22 -5.31
N VAL A 63 -13.80 -8.52 -5.56
CA VAL A 63 -12.84 -9.00 -6.57
C VAL A 63 -13.57 -9.86 -7.58
N HIS A 64 -13.52 -9.46 -8.85
CA HIS A 64 -14.05 -10.27 -9.94
C HIS A 64 -12.91 -11.08 -10.53
N PHE A 65 -13.05 -12.41 -10.55
CA PHE A 65 -12.03 -13.29 -11.10
C PHE A 65 -12.67 -14.50 -11.79
N THR A 66 -11.98 -15.01 -12.81
CA THR A 66 -12.31 -16.32 -13.39
C THR A 66 -11.53 -17.39 -12.65
N LEU A 67 -12.21 -18.43 -12.19
CA LEU A 67 -11.60 -19.64 -11.63
C LEU A 67 -11.48 -20.68 -12.74
N SER A 68 -10.26 -21.15 -12.99
CA SER A 68 -9.98 -22.22 -13.94
C SER A 68 -9.45 -23.45 -13.20
N HIS A 69 -9.89 -24.63 -13.60
CA HIS A 69 -9.45 -25.91 -13.05
C HIS A 69 -8.70 -26.68 -14.13
N TRP A 70 -7.56 -27.26 -13.75
CA TRP A 70 -6.79 -28.16 -14.58
C TRP A 70 -6.46 -29.43 -13.78
N GLY A 71 -6.96 -30.56 -14.26
CA GLY A 71 -6.55 -31.87 -13.78
C GLY A 71 -5.22 -32.26 -14.42
N ILE A 72 -4.17 -32.39 -13.62
CA ILE A 72 -2.87 -32.88 -14.08
C ILE A 72 -2.82 -34.39 -13.82
N ALA A 73 -3.28 -35.15 -14.81
CA ALA A 73 -3.42 -36.60 -14.71
C ALA A 73 -2.12 -37.32 -14.33
N SER A 74 -0.98 -36.90 -14.90
CA SER A 74 0.34 -37.48 -14.61
C SER A 74 0.76 -37.30 -13.15
N ALA A 75 0.35 -36.20 -12.52
CA ALA A 75 0.63 -35.90 -11.12
C ALA A 75 -0.50 -36.33 -10.18
N LYS A 76 -1.60 -36.90 -10.71
CA LYS A 76 -2.84 -37.20 -9.97
C LYS A 76 -3.28 -36.03 -9.08
N ARG A 77 -3.22 -34.80 -9.61
CA ARG A 77 -3.45 -33.57 -8.85
C ARG A 77 -4.33 -32.60 -9.62
N ASP A 78 -5.21 -31.95 -8.90
CA ASP A 78 -5.99 -30.82 -9.40
C ASP A 78 -5.31 -29.50 -9.07
N VAL A 79 -5.25 -28.61 -10.06
CA VAL A 79 -4.75 -27.24 -9.93
C VAL A 79 -5.88 -26.28 -10.24
N TYR A 80 -6.06 -25.29 -9.38
CA TYR A 80 -7.03 -24.23 -9.55
C TYR A 80 -6.29 -22.90 -9.69
N GLY A 81 -6.47 -22.23 -10.82
CA GLY A 81 -5.94 -20.89 -11.06
C GLY A 81 -7.04 -19.85 -11.02
N ARG A 82 -6.66 -18.65 -10.60
CA ARG A 82 -7.56 -17.49 -10.59
C ARG A 82 -6.95 -16.39 -11.42
N VAL A 83 -7.72 -15.84 -12.35
CA VAL A 83 -7.35 -14.66 -13.12
C VAL A 83 -8.24 -13.52 -12.66
N ILE A 84 -7.64 -12.53 -11.99
CA ILE A 84 -8.37 -11.34 -11.52
C ILE A 84 -8.65 -10.44 -12.71
N GLN A 85 -9.90 -10.03 -12.85
CA GLN A 85 -10.38 -9.16 -13.93
C GLN A 85 -10.47 -7.70 -13.48
N LEU A 86 -11.02 -7.46 -12.28
CA LEU A 86 -11.08 -6.13 -11.66
C LEU A 86 -11.23 -6.22 -10.14
N ILE A 87 -11.01 -5.08 -9.49
CA ILE A 87 -11.22 -4.88 -8.05
C ILE A 87 -12.06 -3.63 -7.82
N CYS A 88 -13.09 -3.70 -6.98
CA CYS A 88 -13.88 -2.55 -6.57
C CYS A 88 -13.74 -2.33 -5.06
N ILE A 89 -13.47 -1.10 -4.62
CA ILE A 89 -13.48 -0.76 -3.19
C ILE A 89 -14.93 -0.73 -2.72
N LEU A 90 -15.23 -1.50 -1.66
CA LEU A 90 -16.51 -1.46 -0.95
C LEU A 90 -16.43 -0.62 0.32
N MET A 91 -15.29 -0.64 1.00
CA MET A 91 -15.00 0.24 2.13
C MET A 91 -13.54 0.67 2.10
N PRO A 92 -13.25 1.97 2.31
CA PRO A 92 -11.89 2.46 2.29
C PRO A 92 -11.10 1.95 3.51
N PRO A 93 -9.76 2.01 3.49
CA PRO A 93 -8.95 1.68 4.65
C PRO A 93 -9.39 2.45 5.89
N ALA A 94 -9.53 1.77 7.02
CA ALA A 94 -9.75 2.46 8.29
C ALA A 94 -8.59 3.43 8.54
N PRO A 95 -8.86 4.68 9.00
CA PRO A 95 -7.79 5.61 9.33
C PRO A 95 -6.90 4.97 10.38
N THR A 96 -5.61 4.80 10.03
CA THR A 96 -4.64 4.23 10.95
C THR A 96 -4.58 5.14 12.17
N SER A 97 -5.02 4.67 13.33
CA SER A 97 -4.87 5.42 14.56
C SER A 97 -3.38 5.54 14.86
N VAL A 98 -2.79 6.66 14.47
CA VAL A 98 -1.44 7.02 14.88
C VAL A 98 -1.53 7.25 16.38
N THR A 99 -1.31 6.19 17.18
CA THR A 99 -1.11 6.38 18.60
C THR A 99 0.22 7.09 18.74
N THR A 100 0.21 8.42 18.80
CA THR A 100 1.33 9.22 19.26
C THR A 100 1.54 8.94 20.74
N ARG A 101 2.01 7.75 21.11
CA ARG A 101 2.65 7.53 22.41
C ARG A 101 4.04 8.16 22.36
N LYS A 102 4.07 9.49 22.33
CA LYS A 102 5.18 10.24 22.90
C LYS A 102 5.17 9.94 24.40
N ARG A 103 5.89 8.90 24.83
CA ARG A 103 6.28 8.80 26.24
C ARG A 103 7.23 9.96 26.50
N LYS A 104 6.74 11.00 27.18
CA LYS A 104 7.57 12.10 27.69
C LYS A 104 8.52 11.49 28.73
N LEU A 105 9.76 11.21 28.34
CA LEU A 105 10.81 10.87 29.31
C LEU A 105 11.08 12.16 30.08
N ALA A 106 10.68 12.23 31.36
CA ALA A 106 11.14 13.31 32.22
C ALA A 106 12.62 13.04 32.51
N LEU A 107 13.51 13.83 31.91
CA LEU A 107 14.90 13.91 32.33
C LEU A 107 14.90 14.57 33.72
N HIS A 108 14.96 13.77 34.78
CA HIS A 108 15.24 14.26 36.11
C HIS A 108 16.74 14.52 36.20
N ILE A 109 17.16 15.72 35.82
CA ILE A 109 18.46 16.25 36.23
C ILE A 109 18.26 16.74 37.66
N LYS A 110 18.94 16.08 38.61
CA LYS A 110 19.10 16.60 39.96
C LYS A 110 20.18 17.67 39.89
N ASP A 111 19.79 18.94 39.97
CA ASP A 111 20.70 19.97 40.44
C ASP A 111 20.63 19.98 41.97
N ASP A 112 21.67 19.39 42.55
CA ASP A 112 22.11 19.64 43.90
C ASP A 112 22.92 20.94 43.85
N ASP A 113 22.41 22.02 44.46
CA ASP A 113 23.13 22.82 45.46
C ASP A 113 22.42 24.16 45.77
N SER A 114 22.31 24.39 47.07
CA SER A 114 22.34 25.68 47.78
C SER A 114 21.06 26.45 48.19
N PRO A 115 21.12 27.13 49.37
CA PRO A 115 19.98 27.29 50.29
C PRO A 115 19.52 28.75 50.47
N SER A 116 18.52 28.94 51.35
CA SER A 116 17.92 30.19 51.88
C SER A 116 16.53 30.49 51.30
N ARG A 117 15.52 30.98 52.02
CA ARG A 117 15.41 31.56 53.37
C ARG A 117 13.93 31.44 53.82
N LYS A 118 13.72 31.49 55.14
CA LYS A 118 12.45 31.39 55.87
C LYS A 118 11.37 32.38 55.38
N THR A 119 10.09 32.00 55.42
CA THR A 119 9.03 32.88 55.95
C THR A 119 7.87 32.07 56.58
N VAL A 120 7.47 32.59 57.74
CA VAL A 120 6.45 32.24 58.75
C VAL A 120 5.03 32.02 58.19
N LYS A 121 4.25 31.13 58.82
CA LYS A 121 2.77 31.15 58.78
C LYS A 121 2.22 31.62 60.13
N VAL A 122 1.21 32.50 60.04
CA VAL A 122 0.34 33.02 61.11
C VAL A 122 -0.47 31.88 61.74
#